data_AF-A0A077QIQ9-F1
#
_entry.id   AF-A0A077QIQ9-F1
#
_cell.length_a   1.000
_cell.length_b   1.000
_cell.length_c   1.000
_cell.angle_alpha   90.00
_cell.angle_beta   90.00
_cell.angle_gamma   90.00
#
_symmetry.space_group_name_H-M   'P 1'
#
loop_
_entity.id
_entity.type
_entity.pdbx_description
1 polymer ?
#
loop_
_entity_poly.entity_id
_entity_poly.type
_entity_poly.pdbx_seq_one_letter_code
_entity_poly.pdbx_strand_id
1 'polypeptide(L)'
;MTATVRPATSGLSALSVANTAALATLNADKPDEETITVRQSQYLNNLVEQDHRNIKRRVRPILGFKSFRRAQTILTGIELVQMLCKEQLQHPAGDGLSPAGRFYRLTA
;
A
#
# COMPACT_ATOMS: atom_id res chain seq x y z
N MET A 1 21.52 26.02 30.08
CA MET A 1 21.14 24.59 30.15
C MET A 1 20.60 24.18 28.79
N THR A 2 21.47 23.67 27.92
CA THR A 2 21.11 23.22 26.56
C THR A 2 20.58 21.79 26.66
N ALA A 3 19.27 21.62 26.50
CA ALA A 3 18.64 20.31 26.47
C ALA A 3 18.92 19.64 25.11
N THR A 4 19.98 18.84 25.05
CA THR A 4 20.27 17.96 23.91
C THR A 4 19.20 16.86 23.88
N VAL A 5 18.22 17.00 22.99
CA VAL A 5 17.22 15.97 22.71
C VAL A 5 17.94 14.79 22.05
N ARG A 6 18.13 13.71 22.81
CA ARG A 6 18.65 12.43 22.28
C ARG A 6 17.60 11.83 21.35
N PRO A 7 17.94 11.44 20.11
CA PRO A 7 16.99 10.75 19.25
C PRO A 7 16.78 9.32 19.78
N ALA A 8 15.52 8.98 20.03
CA ALA A 8 15.11 7.63 20.39
C ALA A 8 15.28 6.70 19.18
N THR A 9 16.39 5.97 19.13
CA THR A 9 16.61 4.87 18.18
C THR A 9 15.93 3.60 18.68
N SER A 10 14.59 3.59 18.77
CA SER A 10 13.84 2.36 18.98
C SER A 10 13.34 1.82 17.64
N GLY A 11 14.07 0.87 17.06
CA GLY A 11 13.52 -0.05 16.05
C GLY A 11 13.50 0.45 14.59
N LEU A 12 14.49 1.21 14.14
CA LEU A 12 14.60 1.64 12.74
C LEU A 12 15.10 0.49 11.85
N SER A 13 14.20 -0.11 11.05
CA SER A 13 14.57 -1.04 9.97
C SER A 13 15.57 -0.39 9.00
N ALA A 14 16.45 -1.15 8.34
CA ALA A 14 17.52 -0.61 7.48
C ALA A 14 17.03 0.40 6.40
N LEU A 15 15.80 0.22 5.89
CA LEU A 15 15.13 1.14 4.97
C LEU A 15 14.89 2.55 5.57
N SER A 16 14.63 2.62 6.87
CA SER A 16 14.39 3.89 7.57
C SER A 16 15.68 4.67 7.85
N VAL A 17 16.83 4.00 7.87
CA VAL A 17 18.15 4.64 8.02
C VAL A 17 18.50 5.40 6.73
N ALA A 18 18.34 4.76 5.57
CA ALA A 18 18.62 5.39 4.28
C ALA A 18 17.73 6.61 4.02
N ASN A 19 16.45 6.54 4.37
CA ASN A 19 15.52 7.65 4.22
C ASN A 19 15.91 8.82 5.13
N THR A 20 16.29 8.56 6.39
CA THR A 20 16.77 9.59 7.32
C THR A 20 18.01 10.31 6.78
N ALA A 21 18.96 9.58 6.19
CA ALA A 21 20.15 10.16 5.59
C ALA A 21 19.82 11.05 4.37
N ALA A 22 18.93 10.58 3.49
CA ALA A 22 18.46 11.38 2.34
C ALA A 22 17.75 12.66 2.77
N LEU A 23 16.96 12.61 3.84
CA LEU A 23 16.31 13.81 4.41
C LEU A 23 17.29 14.80 5.01
N ALA A 24 18.32 14.30 5.71
CA ALA A 24 19.38 15.17 6.22
C ALA A 24 20.07 15.92 5.07
N THR A 25 20.32 15.26 3.93
CA THR A 25 20.88 15.93 2.75
C THR A 25 19.90 16.93 2.10
N LEU A 26 18.60 16.62 2.04
CA LEU A 26 17.60 17.50 1.42
C LEU A 26 17.27 18.74 2.25
N ASN A 27 17.43 18.65 3.57
CA ASN A 27 17.18 19.75 4.49
C ASN A 27 18.44 20.58 4.80
N ALA A 28 19.63 20.17 4.31
CA ALA A 28 20.89 20.83 4.63
C ALA A 28 20.94 22.32 4.25
N ASP A 29 20.29 22.69 3.14
CA ASP A 29 20.31 24.05 2.59
C ASP A 29 18.97 24.80 2.75
N LYS A 30 18.01 24.22 3.48
CA LYS A 30 16.66 24.78 3.63
C LYS A 30 16.53 25.57 4.93
N PRO A 31 15.85 26.74 4.90
CA PRO A 31 15.47 27.43 6.12
C PRO A 31 14.54 26.55 6.96
N ASP A 32 14.53 26.74 8.28
CA ASP A 32 13.75 25.92 9.22
C ASP A 32 12.26 25.83 8.85
N GLU A 33 11.72 26.88 8.23
CA GLU A 33 10.33 26.99 7.76
C GLU A 33 10.00 26.07 6.57
N GLU A 34 11.01 25.64 5.80
CA GLU A 34 10.88 24.71 4.65
C GLU A 34 11.46 23.32 4.93
N THR A 35 11.91 23.06 6.16
CA THR A 35 12.46 21.76 6.53
C THR A 35 11.39 20.67 6.47
N ILE A 36 11.70 19.60 5.73
CA ILE A 36 10.79 18.47 5.59
C ILE A 36 10.95 17.59 6.81
N THR A 37 9.89 17.47 7.62
CA THR A 37 9.86 16.55 8.76
C THR A 37 9.25 15.21 8.33
N VAL A 38 9.97 14.11 8.56
CA VAL A 38 9.38 12.76 8.37
C VAL A 38 8.73 12.29 9.64
N ARG A 39 7.41 12.08 9.54
CA ARG A 39 6.63 11.43 10.57
C ARG A 39 6.73 9.92 10.41
N GLN A 40 7.46 9.28 11.31
CA GLN A 40 7.48 7.83 11.40
C GLN A 40 6.29 7.37 12.25
N SER A 41 5.14 7.17 11.61
CA SER A 41 4.00 6.49 12.25
C SER A 41 4.08 5.00 11.95
N GLN A 42 4.70 4.24 12.85
CA GLN A 42 4.85 2.78 12.68
C GLN A 42 3.48 2.10 12.50
N TYR A 43 2.46 2.54 13.23
CA TYR A 43 1.11 1.98 13.13
C TYR A 43 0.48 2.24 11.76
N LEU A 44 0.53 3.47 11.26
CA LEU A 44 -0.04 3.81 9.95
C LEU A 44 0.72 3.13 8.81
N ASN A 45 2.06 3.04 8.93
CA ASN A 45 2.87 2.30 7.97
C ASN A 45 2.47 0.82 7.96
N ASN A 46 2.30 0.20 9.12
CA ASN A 46 1.87 -1.20 9.19
C ASN A 46 0.47 -1.41 8.60
N LEU A 47 -0.47 -0.47 8.79
CA LEU A 47 -1.82 -0.55 8.24
C LEU A 47 -1.80 -0.48 6.70
N VAL A 48 -1.07 0.48 6.14
CA VAL A 48 -0.88 0.61 4.68
C VAL A 48 -0.13 -0.61 4.14
N GLU A 49 0.89 -1.09 4.86
CA GLU A 49 1.64 -2.26 4.43
C GLU A 49 0.82 -3.56 4.50
N GLN A 50 -0.17 -3.61 5.38
CA GLN A 50 -1.09 -4.73 5.48
C GLN A 50 -2.11 -4.70 4.34
N ASP A 51 -2.64 -3.53 4.00
CA ASP A 51 -3.66 -3.37 2.95
C ASP A 51 -3.16 -3.88 1.60
N HIS A 52 -1.95 -3.47 1.20
CA HIS A 52 -1.40 -3.90 -0.09
C HIS A 52 -0.86 -5.34 -0.09
N ARG A 53 -0.84 -6.05 1.05
CA ARG A 53 -0.21 -7.37 1.20
C ARG A 53 -0.89 -8.40 0.29
N ASN A 54 -2.20 -8.28 0.15
CA ASN A 54 -3.00 -9.16 -0.70
C ASN A 54 -2.65 -9.00 -2.18
N ILE A 55 -2.50 -7.75 -2.64
CA ILE A 55 -2.10 -7.43 -4.01
C ILE A 55 -0.67 -7.89 -4.25
N LYS A 56 0.27 -7.51 -3.37
CA LYS A 56 1.68 -7.93 -3.46
C LYS A 56 1.81 -9.45 -3.52
N ARG A 57 1.05 -10.21 -2.71
CA ARG A 57 1.08 -11.68 -2.71
C ARG A 57 0.65 -12.29 -4.05
N ARG A 58 -0.38 -11.73 -4.70
CA ARG A 58 -0.87 -12.21 -6.00
C ARG A 58 0.04 -11.80 -7.16
N VAL A 59 0.69 -10.65 -7.06
CA VAL A 59 1.57 -10.13 -8.11
C VAL A 59 3.00 -10.68 -8.02
N ARG A 60 3.49 -11.03 -6.83
CA ARG A 60 4.86 -11.54 -6.61
C ARG A 60 5.29 -12.75 -7.46
N PRO A 61 4.43 -13.74 -7.78
CA PRO A 61 4.80 -14.81 -8.71
C PRO A 61 4.80 -14.37 -10.18
N ILE A 62 4.29 -13.18 -10.50
CA ILE A 62 4.28 -12.63 -11.85
C ILE A 62 5.61 -11.89 -12.06
N LEU A 63 6.32 -12.15 -13.17
CA LEU A 63 7.58 -11.49 -13.55
C LEU A 63 7.36 -10.01 -13.96
N GLY A 64 6.62 -9.26 -13.16
CA GLY A 64 6.19 -7.90 -13.44
C GLY A 64 5.12 -7.79 -14.52
N PHE A 65 4.60 -6.58 -14.67
CA PHE A 65 3.65 -6.24 -15.73
C PHE A 65 4.39 -5.66 -16.94
N LYS A 66 4.16 -6.22 -18.13
CA LYS A 66 4.79 -5.75 -19.38
C LYS A 66 4.32 -4.35 -19.83
N SER A 67 3.18 -3.86 -19.33
CA SER A 67 2.66 -2.53 -19.63
C SER A 67 1.67 -2.06 -18.55
N PHE A 68 1.49 -0.75 -18.43
CA PHE A 68 0.51 -0.14 -17.51
C PHE A 68 -0.91 -0.62 -17.78
N ARG A 69 -1.33 -0.69 -19.04
CA ARG A 69 -2.66 -1.21 -19.40
C ARG A 69 -2.87 -2.64 -18.88
N ARG A 70 -1.86 -3.51 -19.02
CA ARG A 70 -1.93 -4.88 -18.51
C ARG A 70 -1.93 -4.93 -16.98
N ALA A 71 -1.14 -4.08 -16.33
CA ALA A 71 -1.15 -3.94 -14.88
C ALA A 71 -2.56 -3.56 -14.39
N GLN A 72 -3.16 -2.53 -15.00
CA GLN A 72 -4.49 -2.06 -14.66
C GLN A 72 -5.53 -3.17 -14.81
N THR A 73 -5.60 -3.84 -15.96
CA THR A 73 -6.57 -4.94 -16.18
C THR A 73 -6.41 -6.06 -15.14
N ILE A 74 -5.18 -6.46 -14.81
CA ILE A 74 -4.94 -7.53 -13.83
C ILE A 74 -5.32 -7.06 -12.41
N LEU A 75 -4.94 -5.85 -12.02
CA LEU A 75 -5.26 -5.30 -10.71
C LEU A 75 -6.78 -5.15 -10.52
N THR A 76 -7.49 -4.62 -11.53
CA THR A 76 -8.96 -4.51 -11.52
C THR A 76 -9.62 -5.90 -11.45
N GLY A 77 -9.08 -6.92 -12.13
CA GLY A 77 -9.59 -8.28 -12.00
C GLY A 77 -9.38 -8.88 -10.60
N ILE A 78 -8.22 -8.62 -9.99
CA ILE A 78 -7.93 -9.04 -8.61
C ILE A 78 -8.92 -8.41 -7.62
N GLU A 79 -9.19 -7.12 -7.78
CA GLU A 79 -10.13 -6.35 -6.97
C GLU A 79 -11.58 -6.83 -7.16
N LEU A 80 -12.01 -7.03 -8.41
CA LEU A 80 -13.34 -7.54 -8.74
C LEU A 80 -13.63 -8.88 -8.03
N VAL A 81 -12.68 -9.82 -8.08
CA VAL A 81 -12.82 -11.10 -7.38
C VAL A 81 -12.90 -10.91 -5.86
N GLN A 82 -12.14 -9.97 -5.29
CA GLN A 82 -12.23 -9.66 -3.86
C GLN A 82 -13.59 -9.07 -3.49
N MET A 83 -14.13 -8.16 -4.28
CA MET A 83 -15.47 -7.57 -4.07
C MET A 83 -16.57 -8.63 -4.17
N LEU A 84 -16.47 -9.57 -5.12
CA LEU A 84 -17.39 -10.69 -5.28
C LEU A 84 -17.33 -11.67 -4.10
N CYS A 85 -16.13 -11.92 -3.54
CA CYS A 85 -15.97 -12.77 -2.35
C CYS A 85 -16.45 -12.08 -1.07
N LYS A 86 -16.34 -10.75 -0.97
CA LYS A 86 -16.79 -9.95 0.18
C LYS A 86 -18.27 -9.54 0.12
N GLU A 87 -18.98 -9.94 -0.93
CA GLU A 87 -20.40 -9.57 -1.16
C GLU A 87 -20.64 -8.06 -1.25
N GLN A 88 -19.59 -7.30 -1.58
CA GLN A 88 -19.65 -5.83 -1.70
C GLN A 88 -20.32 -5.39 -3.00
N LEU A 89 -20.39 -6.30 -3.99
CA LEU A 89 -21.21 -6.15 -5.19
C LEU A 89 -22.62 -6.62 -4.87
N GLN A 90 -23.45 -5.72 -4.33
CA GLN A 90 -24.89 -5.96 -4.19
C GLN A 90 -25.51 -5.96 -5.59
N HIS A 91 -25.86 -7.15 -6.07
CA HIS A 91 -26.66 -7.30 -7.28
C HIS A 91 -28.04 -7.82 -6.86
N PRO A 92 -29.14 -7.13 -7.18
CA PRO A 92 -30.48 -7.49 -6.69
C PRO A 92 -30.94 -8.89 -7.13
N ALA A 93 -30.34 -9.45 -8.19
CA ALA A 93 -30.60 -10.82 -8.63
C ALA A 93 -29.60 -11.88 -8.09
N GLY A 94 -28.59 -11.48 -7.31
CA GLY A 94 -27.42 -12.31 -6.97
C GLY A 94 -27.46 -13.02 -5.61
N ASP A 95 -28.55 -12.87 -4.86
CA ASP A 95 -28.70 -13.49 -3.54
C ASP A 95 -28.56 -15.01 -3.63
N GLY A 96 -27.58 -15.56 -2.91
CA GLY A 96 -27.32 -17.00 -2.83
C GLY A 96 -26.39 -17.60 -3.90
N LEU A 97 -25.84 -16.81 -4.83
CA LEU A 97 -24.88 -17.32 -5.82
C LEU A 97 -23.46 -17.40 -5.26
N SER A 98 -22.73 -18.46 -5.65
CA SER A 98 -21.29 -18.54 -5.38
C SER A 98 -20.54 -17.38 -6.06
N PRO A 99 -19.35 -16.99 -5.58
CA PRO A 99 -18.54 -15.95 -6.24
C PRO A 99 -18.29 -16.22 -7.73
N ALA A 100 -18.16 -17.49 -8.13
CA ALA A 100 -18.05 -17.89 -9.53
C ALA A 100 -19.37 -17.70 -10.29
N GLY A 101 -20.50 -18.08 -9.70
CA GLY A 101 -21.82 -17.85 -10.29
C GLY A 101 -22.12 -16.36 -10.50
N ARG A 102 -21.72 -15.51 -9.54
CA ARG A 102 -21.80 -14.05 -9.68
C ARG A 102 -20.90 -13.53 -10.80
N PHE A 103 -19.69 -14.06 -10.94
CA PHE A 103 -18.78 -13.69 -12.03
C PHE A 103 -19.35 -14.02 -13.41
N TYR A 104 -19.87 -15.24 -13.62
CA TYR A 104 -20.43 -15.64 -14.92
C TYR A 104 -21.60 -14.77 -15.36
N ARG A 105 -22.39 -14.22 -14.43
CA ARG A 105 -23.47 -13.28 -14.76
C ARG A 105 -23.00 -11.90 -15.20
N LEU A 106 -21.80 -11.47 -14.79
CA LEU A 106 -21.23 -10.19 -15.24
C LEU A 106 -20.70 -10.28 -16.68
N THR A 107 -20.44 -11.50 -17.15
CA THR A 107 -19.83 -11.77 -18.46
C THR A 107 -20.81 -12.35 -19.48
N ALA A 108 -22.04 -12.67 -19.06
CA ALA A 108 -23.13 -13.14 -19.92
C ALA A 108 -23.86 -11.94 -20.53
#